data_AF-A0AA36UM11-F1
#
_entry.id   AF-A0AA36UM11-F1
#
_cell.length_a   1.000
_cell.length_b   1.000
_cell.length_c   1.000
_cell.angle_alpha   90.00
_cell.angle_beta   90.00
_cell.angle_gamma   90.00
#
_symmetry.space_group_name_H-M   'P 1'
#
loop_
_entity.id
_entity.type
_entity.pdbx_description
1 polymer ?
#
loop_
_entity_poly.entity_id
_entity_poly.type
_entity_poly.pdbx_seq_one_letter_code
_entity_poly.pdbx_strand_id
1 'polypeptide(L)' 'MNIRVRNYHLDGYGHVNNARYLEFLEEARWAFLRNTVYCPKSTA' A
#
# COMPACT_ATOMS: atom_id res chain seq x y z
N MET A 1 -8.96 1.34 0.28
CA MET A 1 -7.61 1.46 -0.31
C MET A 1 -7.35 0.25 -1.17
N ASN A 2 -6.84 0.45 -2.39
CA ASN A 2 -6.58 -0.62 -3.34
C ASN A 2 -5.15 -0.46 -3.86
N ILE A 3 -4.31 -1.48 -3.67
CA ILE A 3 -2.91 -1.50 -4.10
C ILE A 3 -2.83 -2.36 -5.35
N ARG A 4 -2.32 -1.78 -6.44
CA ARG A 4 -2.11 -2.50 -7.71
C ARG A 4 -0.76 -3.21 -7.69
N VAL A 5 -0.79 -4.53 -7.76
CA VAL A 5 0.41 -5.36 -7.93
C VAL A 5 0.98 -5.14 -9.34
N ARG A 6 2.29 -4.93 -9.43
CA ARG A 6 3.03 -4.73 -10.68
C ARG A 6 4.11 -5.80 -10.80
N ASN A 7 4.63 -6.01 -12.01
CA ASN A 7 5.59 -7.08 -12.30
C ASN A 7 6.83 -7.07 -11.37
N TYR A 8 7.30 -5.90 -10.92
CA TYR A 8 8.46 -5.81 -10.03
C TYR A 8 8.18 -6.19 -8.57
N HIS A 9 6.91 -6.38 -8.19
CA HIS A 9 6.55 -6.97 -6.90
C HIS A 9 6.62 -8.50 -6.93
N LEU A 10 6.64 -9.09 -8.13
CA LEU A 10 6.68 -10.53 -8.32
C LEU A 10 8.13 -11.03 -8.31
N ASP A 11 8.32 -12.22 -7.76
CA ASP A 11 9.56 -12.96 -7.89
C ASP A 11 9.62 -13.73 -9.22
N GLY A 12 10.70 -14.49 -9.43
CA GLY A 12 10.89 -15.30 -10.64
C GLY A 12 9.85 -16.41 -10.83
N TYR A 13 9.05 -16.74 -9.80
CA TYR A 13 7.95 -17.70 -9.87
C TYR A 13 6.59 -17.04 -10.15
N GLY A 14 6.55 -15.72 -10.29
CA GLY A 14 5.31 -14.97 -10.53
C GLY A 14 4.46 -14.78 -9.27
N HIS A 15 5.00 -15.05 -8.09
CA HIS A 15 4.32 -14.77 -6.81
C HIS A 15 4.80 -13.45 -6.24
N VAL A 16 3.95 -12.78 -5.46
CA VAL A 16 4.38 -11.61 -4.70
C VAL A 16 5.46 -12.03 -3.71
N ASN A 17 6.62 -11.39 -3.77
CA ASN A 17 7.70 -11.68 -2.85
C ASN A 17 7.31 -11.22 -1.43
N ASN A 18 7.39 -12.14 -0.45
CA ASN A 18 7.05 -11.85 0.94
C ASN A 18 7.85 -10.68 1.54
N ALA A 19 9.09 -10.45 1.09
CA ALA A 19 9.90 -9.31 1.53
C ALA A 19 9.31 -7.94 1.13
N ARG A 20 8.43 -7.89 0.12
CA ARG A 20 7.78 -6.66 -0.35
C ARG A 20 6.56 -6.27 0.48
N TYR A 21 6.04 -7.13 1.36
CA TYR A 21 4.81 -6.84 2.12
C TYR A 21 4.94 -5.64 3.07
N LEU A 22 6.14 -5.36 3.60
CA LEU A 22 6.37 -4.19 4.43
C LEU A 22 6.15 -2.88 3.67
N GLU A 23 6.40 -2.85 2.36
CA GLU A 23 6.17 -1.67 1.53
C GLU A 23 4.68 -1.37 1.38
N PHE A 24 3.85 -2.41 1.21
CA PHE A 24 2.40 -2.27 1.15
C PHE A 24 1.81 -1.80 2.49
N LEU A 25 2.34 -2.30 3.60
CA LEU A 25 1.95 -1.87 4.94
C LEU A 25 2.29 -0.40 5.16
N GLU A 26 3.47 0.04 4.74
CA GLU A 26 3.88 1.43 4.87
C GLU A 26 3.02 2.36 4.02
N GLU A 27 2.70 1.98 2.78
CA GLU A 27 1.77 2.73 1.93
C GLU A 27 0.39 2.87 2.60
N ALA A 28 -0.12 1.76 3.15
CA ALA A 28 -1.39 1.73 3.88
C ALA A 28 -1.37 2.62 5.13
N ARG A 29 -0.27 2.59 5.89
CA ARG A 29 -0.06 3.45 7.06
C ARG A 29 -0.12 4.92 6.68
N TRP A 30 0.57 5.33 5.61
CA TRP A 30 0.52 6.71 5.13
C TRP A 30 -0.86 7.12 4.63
N ALA A 31 -1.56 6.23 3.92
CA ALA A 31 -2.92 6.51 3.48
C ALA A 31 -3.89 6.68 4.65
N PHE A 32 -3.75 5.85 5.69
CA PHE A 32 -4.49 5.98 6.93
C PHE A 32 -4.21 7.31 7.60
N LEU A 33 -2.94 7.65 7.85
CA LEU A 33 -2.54 8.91 8.49
C LEU A 33 -3.00 10.14 7.71
N ARG A 34 -2.93 10.10 6.38
CA ARG A 34 -3.48 11.16 5.55
C ARG A 34 -4.97 11.34 5.81
N ASN A 35 -5.74 10.26 5.84
CA ASN A 35 -7.19 10.30 6.00
C ASN A 35 -7.67 10.60 7.43
N THR A 36 -6.87 10.31 8.47
CA THR A 36 -7.31 10.43 9.87
C THR A 36 -6.65 11.57 10.64
N VAL A 37 -5.36 11.83 10.41
CA VAL A 37 -4.58 12.75 11.25
C VAL A 37 -4.23 14.05 10.53
N TYR A 38 -3.78 13.97 9.28
CA TYR A 38 -3.22 15.14 8.58
C TYR A 38 -4.22 15.88 7.70
N CYS A 39 -5.19 15.18 7.10
CA CYS A 39 -6.21 15.80 6.27
C CYS A 39 -7.44 14.88 6.25
N PRO A 40 -8.36 15.02 7.23
CA PRO A 40 -9.65 14.37 7.14
C PRO A 40 -10.27 14.83 5.83
N LYS A 41 -10.38 13.94 4.84
CA LYS A 41 -11.12 14.28 3.64
C LYS A 41 -12.55 14.51 4.12
N SER A 42 -12.94 15.79 4.19
CA SER A 42 -14.30 16.18 4.47
C SER A 42 -15.18 15.34 3.55
N THR A 43 -15.99 14.46 4.15
CA THR A 43 -17.06 13.77 3.46
C THR A 43 -17.93 14.83 2.81
N ALA A 44 -17.73 15.03 1.52
CA ALA A 44 -18.68 15.65 0.61
C ALA A 44 -19.62 14.56 0.11
#